data_AF-A0A0H5QJV9-F1
#
_entry.id   AF-A0A0H5QJV9-F1
#
_cell.length_a   1.000
_cell.length_b   1.000
_cell.length_c   1.000
_cell.angle_alpha   90.00
_cell.angle_beta   90.00
_cell.angle_gamma   90.00
#
_symmetry.space_group_name_H-M   'P 1'
#
loop_
_entity.id
_entity.type
_entity.pdbx_description
1 polymer ?
#
loop_
_entity_poly.entity_id
_entity_poly.type
_entity_poly.pdbx_seq_one_letter_code
_entity_poly.pdbx_strand_id
1 'polypeptide(L)' 'MNVSVTVRKFQDRHLLSVVARPRVAAVLGEHVLIEGQELSGLPLDASAVECLRAAFTAIGAALALRDAVDVVDS' A
#
# COMPACT_ATOMS: atom_id res chain seq x y z
N MET A 1 5.81 16.20 0.70
CA MET A 1 5.26 14.92 1.21
C MET A 1 6.17 13.79 0.71
N ASN A 2 6.43 12.79 1.53
CA ASN A 2 7.18 11.58 1.17
C ASN A 2 6.24 10.39 1.39
N VAL A 3 6.08 9.54 0.39
CA VAL A 3 5.28 8.31 0.49
C VAL A 3 6.22 7.14 0.33
N SER A 4 6.20 6.24 1.31
CA SER A 4 6.99 5.01 1.31
C SER A 4 6.06 3.83 1.04
N VAL A 5 6.39 3.06 0.02
CA VAL A 5 5.75 1.77 -0.28
C VAL A 5 6.73 0.67 0.10
N THR A 6 6.30 -0.25 0.94
CA THR A 6 7.13 -1.36 1.41
C THR A 6 6.38 -2.65 1.20
N VAL A 7 7.04 -3.60 0.52
CA VAL A 7 6.60 -4.99 0.46
C VAL A 7 7.59 -5.80 1.26
N ARG A 8 7.10 -6.50 2.29
CA ARG A 8 7.93 -7.37 3.12
C ARG A 8 7.41 -8.80 3.05
N LYS A 9 8.34 -9.75 3.04
CA LYS A 9 8.01 -11.15 3.27
C LYS A 9 7.81 -11.37 4.77
N PHE A 10 6.68 -11.94 5.16
CA PHE A 10 6.40 -12.34 6.53
C PHE A 10 5.77 -13.72 6.51
N GLN A 11 6.49 -14.71 7.06
CA GLN A 11 6.18 -16.12 6.88
C GLN A 11 6.06 -16.46 5.37
N ASP A 12 4.99 -17.15 4.98
CA ASP A 12 4.72 -17.57 3.62
C ASP A 12 3.89 -16.54 2.82
N ARG A 13 3.99 -15.26 3.17
CA ARG A 13 3.16 -14.18 2.61
C ARG A 13 3.97 -12.95 2.29
N HIS A 14 3.48 -12.19 1.32
CA HIS A 14 3.98 -10.85 1.01
C HIS A 14 2.99 -9.81 1.51
N LEU A 15 3.46 -8.91 2.36
CA LEU A 15 2.65 -7.89 3.00
C LEU A 15 3.04 -6.51 2.47
N LEU A 16 2.05 -5.77 2.01
CA LEU A 16 2.14 -4.38 1.60
C LEU A 16 1.94 -3.45 2.80
N SER A 17 2.73 -2.40 2.86
CA SER A 17 2.50 -1.26 3.75
C SER A 17 2.79 0.04 3.00
N VAL A 18 1.93 1.03 3.18
CA VAL A 18 2.05 2.35 2.55
C VAL A 18 1.93 3.42 3.62
N VAL A 19 2.98 4.22 3.75
CA VAL A 19 3.07 5.27 4.79
C VAL A 19 3.37 6.61 4.13
N ALA A 20 2.57 7.62 4.46
CA ALA A 20 2.78 9.00 4.04
C ALA A 20 3.35 9.83 5.19
N ARG A 21 4.47 10.51 4.92
CA ARG A 21 5.17 11.42 5.83
C ARG A 21 5.12 12.85 5.28
N PRO A 22 4.50 13.80 5.98
CA PRO A 22 4.56 15.21 5.62
C PRO A 22 6.03 15.71 5.59
N ARG A 23 6.38 16.58 4.64
CA ARG A 23 7.74 17.18 4.57
C ARG A 23 7.96 18.27 5.63
N VAL A 24 6.87 18.90 6.04
CA VAL A 24 6.85 19.98 7.02
C VAL A 24 6.02 19.46 8.18
N ALA A 25 6.59 19.50 9.38
CA ALA A 25 6.03 19.01 10.65
C ALA A 25 6.14 17.50 10.90
N ALA A 26 7.18 17.14 11.68
CA ALA A 26 7.17 15.98 12.56
C ALA A 26 5.96 15.96 13.54
N VAL A 27 5.24 17.09 13.67
CA VAL A 27 4.07 17.29 14.54
C VAL A 27 2.81 16.59 14.01
N LEU A 28 2.66 16.40 12.69
CA LEU A 28 1.47 15.78 12.09
C LEU A 28 1.50 14.23 12.12
N GLY A 29 2.63 13.63 12.51
CA GLY A 29 2.78 12.18 12.59
C GLY A 29 2.92 11.48 11.24
N GLU A 30 3.18 10.17 11.28
CA GLU A 30 3.16 9.31 10.11
C GLU A 30 1.71 8.90 9.81
N HIS A 31 1.27 9.05 8.57
CA HIS A 31 -0.05 8.58 8.13
C HIS A 31 0.09 7.19 7.52
N VAL A 32 -0.44 6.19 8.21
CA VAL A 32 -0.54 4.82 7.68
C VAL A 32 -1.73 4.76 6.74
N LEU A 33 -1.47 4.58 5.44
CA LEU A 33 -2.51 4.50 4.41
C LEU A 33 -2.96 3.06 4.18
N ILE A 34 -2.01 2.12 4.19
CA ILE A 34 -2.23 0.67 4.10
C ILE A 34 -1.27 0.01 5.08
N GLU A 35 -1.78 -0.90 5.91
CA GLU A 35 -0.97 -1.68 6.86
C GLU A 35 -1.23 -3.17 6.69
N GLY A 36 -0.16 -3.94 6.50
CA GLY A 36 -0.22 -5.41 6.54
C GLY A 36 -1.10 -6.07 5.47
N GLN A 37 -1.44 -5.37 4.38
CA GLN A 37 -2.30 -5.93 3.34
C GLN A 37 -1.58 -7.07 2.62
N GLU A 38 -2.17 -8.25 2.62
CA GLU A 38 -1.64 -9.40 1.90
C GLU A 38 -1.73 -9.22 0.39
N LEU A 39 -0.62 -9.41 -0.31
CA LEU A 39 -0.56 -9.46 -1.78
C LEU A 39 -0.79 -10.91 -2.23
N SER A 40 -2.06 -11.32 -2.20
CA SER A 40 -2.49 -12.67 -2.59
C SER A 40 -2.11 -12.97 -4.05
N GLY A 41 -1.56 -14.16 -4.30
CA GLY A 41 -1.20 -14.62 -5.65
C GLY A 41 0.25 -14.35 -6.06
N LEU A 42 1.06 -13.74 -5.18
CA LEU A 42 2.51 -13.71 -5.37
C LEU A 42 3.16 -15.01 -4.91
N PRO A 43 4.07 -15.60 -5.70
CA PRO A 43 4.85 -16.76 -5.26
C PRO A 43 5.85 -16.37 -4.16
N LEU A 44 6.30 -17.34 -3.37
CA LEU A 44 7.20 -17.12 -2.23
C LEU A 44 8.57 -16.55 -2.61
N ASP A 45 8.99 -16.82 -3.84
CA ASP A 45 10.23 -16.40 -4.49
C ASP A 45 10.01 -15.27 -5.51
N ALA A 46 8.88 -14.55 -5.40
CA ALA A 46 8.58 -13.40 -6.24
C ALA A 46 9.75 -12.42 -6.31
N SER A 47 10.07 -11.99 -7.52
CA SER A 47 11.06 -10.96 -7.78
C SER A 47 10.61 -9.59 -7.27
N ALA A 48 11.56 -8.68 -7.09
CA ALA A 48 11.26 -7.31 -6.68
C ALA A 48 10.26 -6.61 -7.63
N VAL A 49 10.35 -6.88 -8.94
CA VAL A 49 9.44 -6.32 -9.94
C VAL A 49 8.02 -6.86 -9.78
N GLU A 50 7.88 -8.16 -9.50
CA GLU A 50 6.56 -8.76 -9.27
C GLU A 50 5.90 -8.22 -8.00
N CYS A 51 6.66 -8.10 -6.92
CA CYS A 51 6.21 -7.48 -5.67
C CYS A 51 5.76 -6.03 -5.88
N LEU A 52 6.54 -5.23 -6.59
CA LEU A 52 6.18 -3.83 -6.89
C LEU A 52 4.94 -3.73 -7.77
N ARG A 53 4.84 -4.55 -8.83
CA ARG A 53 3.66 -4.59 -9.69
C ARG A 53 2.41 -4.92 -8.90
N ALA A 54 2.44 -5.99 -8.09
CA ALA A 54 1.31 -6.38 -7.25
C ALA A 54 0.93 -5.29 -6.24
N ALA A 55 1.93 -4.64 -5.62
CA ALA A 55 1.69 -3.53 -4.71
C ALA A 55 0.96 -2.36 -5.38
N PHE A 56 1.41 -1.91 -6.57
CA PHE A 56 0.75 -0.82 -7.28
C PHE A 56 -0.64 -1.21 -7.79
N THR A 57 -0.86 -2.45 -8.22
CA THR A 57 -2.20 -2.94 -8.56
C THR A 57 -3.14 -2.90 -7.35
N ALA A 58 -2.67 -3.36 -6.18
CA ALA A 58 -3.44 -3.33 -4.94
C ALA A 58 -3.78 -1.88 -4.50
N ILE A 59 -2.81 -0.97 -4.60
CA ILE A 59 -3.03 0.46 -4.32
C ILE A 59 -4.08 1.04 -5.27
N GLY A 60 -3.97 0.76 -6.57
CA GLY A 60 -4.94 1.24 -7.57
C GLY A 60 -6.36 0.76 -7.28
N ALA A 61 -6.52 -0.52 -6.91
CA ALA A 61 -7.82 -1.06 -6.50
C ALA A 61 -8.39 -0.38 -5.25
N ALA A 62 -7.54 -0.10 -4.25
CA ALA A 62 -7.95 0.60 -3.04
C ALA A 62 -8.38 2.05 -3.31
N LEU A 63 -7.71 2.75 -4.23
CA LEU A 63 -8.07 4.09 -4.66
C LEU A 63 -9.38 4.10 -5.45
N ALA A 64 -9.55 3.18 -6.41
CA ALA A 64 -10.78 3.07 -7.20
C ALA A 64 -12.01 2.79 -6.33
N LEU A 65 -11.86 1.98 -5.27
CA LEU A 65 -12.92 1.74 -4.31
C LEU A 65 -13.30 3.01 -3.53
N ARG A 66 -12.31 3.83 -3.14
CA ARG A 66 -12.57 5.11 -2.46
C ARG A 66 -13.33 6.08 -3.34
N ASP A 67 -12.90 6.24 -4.59
CA ASP A 67 -13.58 7.11 -5.55
C ASP A 67 -15.04 6.66 -5.77
N ALA A 68 -15.29 5.35 -5.79
CA ALA A 68 -16.65 4.82 -5.91
C ALA A 68 -17.52 5.10 -4.68
N VAL A 69 -16.96 5.13 -3.47
CA VAL A 69 -17.68 5.47 -2.23
C VAL A 69 -17.98 6.96 -2.18
N ASP A 70 -17.02 7.83 -2.53
CA ASP A 70 -17.21 9.29 -2.49
C ASP A 70 -18.29 9.78 -3.47
N VAL A 71 -18.51 9.06 -4.58
CA VAL A 71 -19.60 9.35 -5.54
C VAL A 71 -21.00 9.00 -4.99
N VAL A 72 -21.11 8.04 -4.07
CA VAL A 72 -22.41 7.61 -3.51
C VAL A 72 -22.87 8.52 -2.37
N ASP A 73 -21.92 9.15 -1.66
CA ASP A 73 -22.19 10.08 -0.56
C ASP A 73 -22.35 11.56 -1.00
N SER A 74 -22.34 11.83 -2.32
CA SER A 74 -22.51 13.16 -2.94
C SER A 74 -23.87 13.34 -3.62
#